data_AF-H9F800-F1
#
_entry.id   AF-H9F800-F1
#
_cell.length_a   1.000
_cell.length_b   1.000
_cell.length_c   1.000
_cell.angle_alpha   90.00
_cell.angle_beta   90.00
_cell.angle_gamma   90.00
#
_symmetry.space_group_name_H-M   'P 1'
#
loop_
_entity.id
_entity.type
_entity.pdbx_description
1 polymer ?
#
loop_
_entity_poly.entity_id
_entity_poly.type
_entity_poly.pdbx_seq_one_letter_code
_entity_poly.pdbx_strand_id
1 'polypeptide(L)'
;AFSTTVWQFLAVLQEQFGSMAGSNVYLTPPNSQGFAPHYDDIEAFVLQLEGRKLWRVYRPRVPTEELALTSSPNFSQDDLGEPVLQTVLEPGDLLYFPRGFIHQAECQDGVHSLHLTLSTYQRNTWGDFLEAILPLAVQAAMEENVEFRRGLPRDFMDYMGAQHSDSKDPRRTAFMEKVRVLVARLGHFAPVDAVADQRAKDFIHDSLPPVLTDRERALSVYGLPIRWEAGEPVNVGAQLTTETEVHMLQDGIARLVGEGGHLFLYYTVENSRVYHLEEPKCLEIYPQQADAMELLLRSYPEFVRVGDLPCDSVEDQLSLATMLYDKGLLLTKMPLALN
;
A
#
# COMPACT_ATOMS: atom_id res chain seq x y z
N ALA A 1 -3.29 2.12 -17.06
CA ALA A 1 -3.83 1.36 -18.21
C ALA A 1 -3.14 1.58 -19.57
N PHE A 2 -2.78 2.80 -19.99
CA PHE A 2 -2.43 3.07 -21.40
C PHE A 2 -0.94 2.90 -21.75
N SER A 3 -0.02 3.18 -20.82
CA SER A 3 1.43 3.01 -21.03
C SER A 3 1.98 1.84 -20.22
N THR A 4 2.70 0.93 -20.87
CA THR A 4 3.39 -0.19 -20.20
C THR A 4 4.62 0.29 -19.43
N THR A 5 5.33 1.29 -19.94
CA THR A 5 6.49 1.89 -19.26
C THR A 5 6.09 2.60 -17.96
N VAL A 6 5.02 3.40 -17.97
CA VAL A 6 4.53 4.06 -16.74
C VAL A 6 4.02 3.01 -15.75
N TRP A 7 3.34 1.96 -16.23
CA TRP A 7 2.92 0.86 -15.37
C TRP A 7 4.13 0.19 -14.70
N GLN A 8 5.17 -0.18 -15.46
CA GLN A 8 6.38 -0.76 -14.89
C GLN A 8 7.05 0.17 -13.88
N PHE A 9 7.18 1.46 -14.21
CA PHE A 9 7.77 2.45 -13.32
C PHE A 9 7.05 2.52 -11.96
N LEU A 10 5.72 2.60 -11.98
CA LEU A 10 4.92 2.67 -10.76
C LEU A 10 4.89 1.33 -10.00
N ALA A 11 4.76 0.20 -10.71
CA ALA A 11 4.71 -1.13 -10.11
C ALA A 11 6.01 -1.49 -9.38
N VAL A 12 7.16 -1.03 -9.88
CA VAL A 12 8.45 -1.20 -9.18
C VAL A 12 8.56 -0.24 -7.99
N LEU A 13 8.15 1.02 -8.14
CA LEU A 13 8.30 2.02 -7.08
C LEU A 13 7.33 1.82 -5.90
N GLN A 14 6.14 1.26 -6.12
CA GLN A 14 5.19 1.00 -5.03
C GLN A 14 5.77 0.02 -3.98
N GLU A 15 6.61 -0.93 -4.42
CA GLU A 15 7.21 -1.95 -3.56
C GLU A 15 8.15 -1.33 -2.53
N GLN A 16 8.99 -0.36 -2.94
CA GLN A 16 9.86 0.35 -1.99
C GLN A 16 9.12 1.39 -1.14
N PHE A 17 8.00 1.94 -1.64
CA PHE A 17 7.20 2.88 -0.84
C PHE A 17 6.40 2.17 0.25
N GLY A 18 5.99 0.91 0.04
CA GLY A 18 4.99 0.24 0.88
C GLY A 18 3.65 0.98 0.87
N SER A 19 3.35 1.63 -0.25
CA SER A 19 2.14 2.43 -0.49
C SER A 19 1.90 2.51 -1.99
N MET A 20 0.64 2.63 -2.40
CA MET A 20 0.27 2.78 -3.81
C MET A 20 1.07 3.92 -4.46
N ALA A 21 1.61 3.66 -5.65
CA ALA A 21 2.24 4.68 -6.50
C ALA A 21 1.29 5.03 -7.66
N GLY A 22 0.74 6.24 -7.64
CA GLY A 22 -0.10 6.81 -8.67
C GLY A 22 0.68 7.73 -9.61
N SER A 23 0.05 8.14 -10.72
CA SER A 23 0.57 9.27 -11.49
C SER A 23 -0.50 10.02 -12.27
N ASN A 24 -0.20 11.29 -12.54
CA ASN A 24 -0.90 12.10 -13.54
C ASN A 24 0.12 12.69 -14.52
N VAL A 25 -0.30 12.85 -15.78
CA VAL A 25 0.49 13.48 -16.83
C VAL A 25 -0.16 14.79 -17.21
N TYR A 26 0.63 15.86 -17.20
CA TYR A 26 0.14 17.21 -17.44
C TYR A 26 0.81 17.81 -18.67
N LEU A 27 0.02 18.00 -19.72
CA LEU A 27 0.42 18.75 -20.92
C LEU A 27 -0.13 20.17 -20.82
N THR A 28 0.75 21.17 -20.77
CA THR A 28 0.37 22.59 -20.66
C THR A 28 0.85 23.36 -21.90
N PRO A 29 -0.04 24.06 -22.62
CA PRO A 29 0.34 24.82 -23.82
C PRO A 29 1.19 26.05 -23.46
N PRO A 30 1.90 26.63 -24.45
CA PRO A 30 2.71 27.82 -24.23
C PRO A 30 1.97 29.01 -23.62
N ASN A 31 2.67 29.83 -22.82
CA ASN A 31 2.17 31.08 -22.23
C ASN A 31 0.85 30.92 -21.46
N SER A 32 0.75 29.85 -20.67
CA SER A 32 -0.48 29.52 -19.94
C SER A 32 -0.19 28.85 -18.60
N GLN A 33 -1.17 28.93 -17.70
CA GLN A 33 -1.22 28.23 -16.43
C GLN A 33 -2.51 27.40 -16.38
N GLY A 34 -2.37 26.08 -16.15
CA GLY A 34 -3.50 25.16 -16.17
C GLY A 34 -4.29 25.09 -14.86
N PHE A 35 -3.60 25.25 -13.73
CA PHE A 35 -4.18 25.03 -12.39
C PHE A 35 -3.88 26.22 -11.48
N ALA A 36 -4.83 26.53 -10.59
CA ALA A 36 -4.63 27.50 -9.52
C ALA A 36 -3.61 26.97 -8.49
N PRO A 37 -3.00 27.83 -7.66
CA PRO A 37 -2.18 27.39 -6.54
C PRO A 37 -2.97 26.50 -5.56
N HIS A 38 -2.40 25.36 -5.18
CA HIS A 38 -2.99 24.39 -4.23
C HIS A 38 -1.91 23.51 -3.60
N TYR A 39 -2.26 22.76 -2.56
CA TYR A 39 -1.48 21.61 -2.08
C TYR A 39 -2.32 20.34 -2.18
N ASP A 40 -1.66 19.20 -2.35
CA ASP A 40 -2.27 17.88 -2.41
C ASP A 40 -2.14 17.11 -1.07
N ASP A 41 -2.80 15.96 -0.98
CA ASP A 41 -2.78 15.02 0.15
C ASP A 41 -1.80 13.85 -0.05
N ILE A 42 -0.89 13.97 -1.01
CA ILE A 42 0.10 12.95 -1.39
C ILE A 42 1.52 13.50 -1.38
N GLU A 43 2.50 12.61 -1.31
CA GLU A 43 3.90 12.92 -1.56
C GLU A 43 4.13 12.98 -3.07
N ALA A 44 4.60 14.12 -3.59
CA ALA A 44 4.67 14.39 -5.03
C ALA A 44 6.11 14.41 -5.56
N PHE A 45 6.32 13.71 -6.68
CA PHE A 45 7.56 13.71 -7.45
C PHE A 45 7.25 14.11 -8.89
N VAL A 46 7.62 15.33 -9.28
CA VAL A 46 7.42 15.88 -10.61
C VAL A 46 8.63 15.56 -11.48
N LEU A 47 8.43 14.78 -12.55
CA LEU A 47 9.41 14.47 -13.57
C LEU A 47 9.12 15.30 -14.82
N GLN A 48 10.01 16.25 -15.14
CA GLN A 48 9.85 17.05 -16.35
C GLN A 48 10.26 16.21 -17.57
N LEU A 49 9.33 16.03 -18.52
CA LEU A 49 9.51 15.14 -19.68
C LEU A 49 9.83 15.92 -20.95
N GLU A 50 9.13 17.02 -21.19
CA GLU A 50 9.32 17.87 -22.38
C GLU A 50 9.14 19.35 -22.04
N GLY A 51 9.81 20.20 -22.82
CA GLY A 51 9.67 21.65 -22.73
C GLY A 51 10.08 22.20 -21.37
N ARG A 52 9.54 23.35 -20.97
CA ARG A 52 9.97 24.07 -19.77
C ARG A 52 8.80 24.64 -18.99
N LYS A 53 8.89 24.65 -17.66
CA LYS A 53 7.84 25.18 -16.80
C LYS A 53 8.43 25.89 -15.58
N LEU A 54 7.95 27.11 -15.32
CA LEU A 54 8.30 27.83 -14.09
C LEU A 54 7.44 27.30 -12.96
N TRP A 55 8.09 26.72 -11.95
CA TRP A 55 7.46 26.22 -10.73
C TRP A 55 7.72 27.16 -9.56
N ARG A 56 6.70 27.35 -8.73
CA ARG A 56 6.81 28.01 -7.42
C ARG A 56 6.23 27.06 -6.37
N VAL A 57 7.02 26.76 -5.34
CA VAL A 57 6.64 25.88 -4.23
C VAL A 57 6.78 26.66 -2.93
N TYR A 58 5.81 26.52 -2.04
CA TYR A 58 5.67 27.28 -0.80
C TYR A 58 5.63 26.32 0.38
N ARG A 59 6.24 26.70 1.51
CA ARG A 59 6.08 25.95 2.76
C ARG A 59 4.62 26.01 3.24
N PRO A 60 4.17 25.03 4.04
CA PRO A 60 2.88 25.12 4.74
C PRO A 60 2.74 26.46 5.47
N ARG A 61 1.62 27.15 5.30
CA ARG A 61 1.44 28.53 5.77
C ARG A 61 1.23 28.58 7.27
N VAL A 62 0.61 27.52 7.81
CA VAL A 62 0.31 27.33 9.22
C VAL A 62 0.61 25.89 9.64
N PRO A 63 0.85 25.60 10.94
CA PRO A 63 1.16 24.26 11.40
C PRO A 63 0.13 23.19 11.03
N THR A 64 -1.15 23.56 10.89
CA THR A 64 -2.22 22.60 10.51
C THR A 64 -2.20 22.20 9.04
N GLU A 65 -1.44 22.89 8.18
CA GLU A 65 -1.24 22.51 6.78
C GLU A 65 -0.01 21.62 6.59
N GLU A 66 0.90 21.56 7.57
CA GLU A 66 2.07 20.70 7.49
C GLU A 66 1.64 19.23 7.48
N LEU A 67 2.06 18.50 6.44
CA LEU A 67 1.65 17.12 6.20
C LEU A 67 0.12 16.94 6.15
N ALA A 68 -0.55 17.89 5.48
CA ALA A 68 -2.00 17.95 5.34
C ALA A 68 -2.66 16.60 5.03
N LEU A 69 -3.80 16.34 5.66
CA LEU A 69 -4.52 15.07 5.55
C LEU A 69 -5.42 14.96 4.30
N THR A 70 -5.74 16.09 3.68
CA THR A 70 -6.65 16.22 2.52
C THR A 70 -6.20 17.39 1.65
N SER A 71 -6.43 17.34 0.33
CA SER A 71 -6.06 18.41 -0.60
C SER A 71 -6.75 19.73 -0.27
N SER A 72 -6.09 20.83 -0.64
CA SER A 72 -6.61 22.17 -0.41
C SER A 72 -7.71 22.55 -1.40
N PRO A 73 -8.51 23.60 -1.11
CA PRO A 73 -9.18 24.34 -2.17
C PRO A 73 -8.15 25.03 -3.10
N ASN A 74 -8.62 25.54 -4.24
CA ASN A 74 -7.83 26.44 -5.08
C ASN A 74 -7.64 27.79 -4.37
N PHE A 75 -6.39 28.25 -4.27
CA PHE A 75 -6.03 29.54 -3.68
C PHE A 75 -5.89 30.64 -4.74
N SER A 76 -5.99 31.88 -4.29
CA SER A 76 -5.59 33.07 -5.06
C SER A 76 -4.13 33.45 -4.77
N GLN A 77 -3.56 34.39 -5.52
CA GLN A 77 -2.19 34.87 -5.25
C GLN A 77 -2.11 35.66 -3.93
N ASP A 78 -3.21 36.28 -3.48
CA ASP A 78 -3.26 37.04 -2.22
C ASP A 78 -3.18 36.12 -0.98
N ASP A 79 -3.47 34.82 -1.17
CA ASP A 79 -3.39 33.80 -0.13
C ASP A 79 -1.98 33.23 0.06
N LEU A 80 -1.02 33.65 -0.79
CA LEU A 80 0.32 33.10 -0.85
C LEU A 80 1.36 34.03 -0.22
N GLY A 81 2.34 33.43 0.45
CA GLY A 81 3.56 34.12 0.87
C GLY A 81 4.67 34.03 -0.17
N GLU A 82 5.92 34.11 0.28
CA GLU A 82 7.09 33.95 -0.59
C GLU A 82 7.36 32.46 -0.89
N PRO A 83 7.70 32.11 -2.15
CA PRO A 83 8.06 30.73 -2.49
C PRO A 83 9.37 30.34 -1.82
N VAL A 84 9.42 29.14 -1.24
CA VAL A 84 10.66 28.55 -0.73
C VAL A 84 11.55 28.05 -1.88
N LEU A 85 10.93 27.68 -3.00
CA LEU A 85 11.60 27.29 -4.23
C LEU A 85 10.89 27.92 -5.42
N GLN A 86 11.66 28.59 -6.27
CA GLN A 86 11.21 29.08 -7.56
C GLN A 86 12.26 28.69 -8.60
N THR A 87 11.87 27.87 -9.58
CA THR A 87 12.80 27.35 -10.59
C THR A 87 12.09 27.05 -11.90
N VAL A 88 12.82 27.10 -13.00
CA VAL A 88 12.34 26.59 -14.30
C VAL A 88 12.84 25.16 -14.45
N LEU A 89 11.94 24.20 -14.57
CA LEU A 89 12.30 22.81 -14.84
C LEU A 89 12.48 22.58 -16.34
N GLU A 90 13.50 21.81 -16.69
CA GLU A 90 13.81 21.34 -18.04
C GLU A 90 13.80 19.80 -18.11
N PRO A 91 13.74 19.18 -19.30
CA PRO A 91 13.59 17.73 -19.41
C PRO A 91 14.71 16.95 -18.70
N GLY A 92 14.32 16.01 -17.84
CA GLY A 92 15.24 15.23 -17.00
C GLY A 92 15.33 15.72 -15.55
N ASP A 93 14.85 16.93 -15.25
CA ASP A 93 14.78 17.44 -13.88
C ASP A 93 13.72 16.73 -13.04
N LEU A 94 13.98 16.66 -11.74
CA LEU A 94 13.08 16.13 -10.72
C LEU A 94 12.80 17.20 -9.66
N LEU A 95 11.54 17.39 -9.32
CA LEU A 95 11.10 18.22 -8.20
C LEU A 95 10.26 17.38 -7.24
N TYR A 96 10.67 17.31 -5.97
CA TYR A 96 9.90 16.68 -4.90
C TYR A 96 9.38 17.73 -3.92
N PHE A 97 8.16 17.53 -3.43
CA PHE A 97 7.63 18.24 -2.27
C PHE A 97 6.62 17.39 -1.49
N PRO A 98 6.58 17.52 -0.14
CA PRO A 98 5.60 16.83 0.69
C PRO A 98 4.17 17.35 0.50
N ARG A 99 3.18 16.54 0.92
CA ARG A 99 1.79 17.00 1.04
C ARG A 99 1.70 18.22 1.97
N GLY A 100 0.82 19.17 1.63
CA GLY A 100 0.70 20.46 2.32
C GLY A 100 1.60 21.58 1.80
N PHE A 101 2.53 21.30 0.88
CA PHE A 101 3.30 22.35 0.20
C PHE A 101 2.47 22.90 -0.97
N ILE A 102 2.04 24.17 -0.85
CA ILE A 102 1.36 24.83 -1.95
C ILE A 102 2.31 24.91 -3.13
N HIS A 103 1.81 24.68 -4.33
CA HIS A 103 2.56 24.81 -5.55
C HIS A 103 1.71 25.36 -6.69
N GLN A 104 2.38 25.99 -7.66
CA GLN A 104 1.79 26.40 -8.93
C GLN A 104 2.86 26.36 -10.02
N ALA A 105 2.42 26.19 -11.27
CA ALA A 105 3.33 26.11 -12.41
C ALA A 105 2.73 26.72 -13.69
N GLU A 106 3.56 27.47 -14.41
CA GLU A 106 3.19 28.17 -15.64
C GLU A 106 4.20 27.93 -16.76
N CYS A 107 3.72 27.85 -18.00
CA CYS A 107 4.57 27.83 -19.20
C CYS A 107 4.85 29.25 -19.66
N GLN A 108 6.11 29.56 -19.94
CA GLN A 108 6.56 30.88 -20.42
C GLN A 108 7.27 30.77 -21.77
N ASP A 109 7.53 31.91 -22.40
CA ASP A 109 8.40 32.06 -23.58
C ASP A 109 8.05 31.17 -24.79
N GLY A 110 6.76 30.92 -25.02
CA GLY A 110 6.32 30.23 -26.23
C GLY A 110 6.61 28.72 -26.28
N VAL A 111 7.08 28.11 -25.17
CA VAL A 111 7.35 26.66 -25.08
C VAL A 111 6.27 25.96 -24.26
N HIS A 112 5.85 24.76 -24.68
CA HIS A 112 4.93 23.92 -23.90
C HIS A 112 5.65 23.26 -22.72
N SER A 113 4.91 22.53 -21.89
CA SER A 113 5.51 21.61 -20.92
C SER A 113 4.71 20.33 -20.85
N LEU A 114 5.43 19.21 -20.78
CA LEU A 114 4.92 17.91 -20.40
C LEU A 114 5.67 17.44 -19.16
N HIS A 115 4.95 17.08 -18.10
CA HIS A 115 5.52 16.41 -16.95
C HIS A 115 4.63 15.27 -16.47
N LEU A 116 5.23 14.32 -15.77
CA LEU A 116 4.55 13.28 -15.03
C LEU A 116 4.76 13.54 -13.54
N THR A 117 3.68 13.63 -12.78
CA THR A 117 3.74 13.65 -11.32
C THR A 117 3.49 12.23 -10.84
N LEU A 118 4.49 11.63 -10.19
CA LEU A 118 4.30 10.43 -9.39
C LEU A 118 3.80 10.85 -8.01
N SER A 119 2.80 10.15 -7.49
CA SER A 119 2.20 10.39 -6.18
C SER A 119 2.14 9.13 -5.34
N THR A 120 2.30 9.25 -4.02
CA THR A 120 2.19 8.12 -3.07
C THR A 120 1.82 8.61 -1.66
N TYR A 121 1.72 7.69 -0.69
CA TYR A 121 1.53 7.98 0.74
C TYR A 121 0.18 8.62 1.13
N GLN A 122 -0.84 8.51 0.28
CA GLN A 122 -2.19 8.96 0.61
C GLN A 122 -2.71 8.18 1.84
N ARG A 123 -3.13 8.89 2.89
CA ARG A 123 -3.69 8.31 4.14
C ARG A 123 -2.86 7.14 4.71
N ASN A 124 -1.54 7.28 4.66
CA ASN A 124 -0.59 6.32 5.24
C ASN A 124 0.15 6.90 6.44
N THR A 125 -0.59 7.44 7.40
CA THR A 125 -0.04 8.10 8.60
C THR A 125 -0.14 7.22 9.84
N TRP A 126 0.61 7.58 10.89
CA TRP A 126 0.42 7.02 12.23
C TRP A 126 -1.01 7.26 12.75
N GLY A 127 -1.65 8.37 12.37
CA GLY A 127 -3.04 8.65 12.73
C GLY A 127 -4.00 7.62 12.14
N ASP A 128 -3.83 7.28 10.85
CA ASP A 128 -4.64 6.26 10.16
C ASP A 128 -4.46 4.87 10.79
N PHE A 129 -3.22 4.54 11.18
CA PHE A 129 -2.93 3.29 11.89
C PHE A 129 -3.62 3.25 13.26
N LEU A 130 -3.57 4.35 14.02
CA LEU A 130 -4.22 4.47 15.32
C LEU A 130 -5.75 4.47 15.21
N GLU A 131 -6.31 5.03 14.14
CA GLU A 131 -7.75 5.06 13.88
C GLU A 131 -8.31 3.63 13.74
N ALA A 132 -7.58 2.73 13.07
CA ALA A 132 -7.95 1.32 12.96
C ALA A 132 -7.71 0.53 14.26
N ILE A 133 -6.64 0.84 15.01
CA ILE A 133 -6.25 0.03 16.18
C ILE A 133 -7.11 0.29 17.43
N LEU A 134 -7.54 1.54 17.63
CA LEU A 134 -8.18 1.96 18.88
C LEU A 134 -9.53 1.25 19.13
N PRO A 135 -10.44 1.09 18.15
CA PRO A 135 -11.68 0.35 18.36
C PRO A 135 -11.44 -1.10 18.80
N LEU A 136 -10.47 -1.78 18.17
CA LEU A 136 -10.12 -3.17 18.47
C LEU A 136 -9.46 -3.29 19.85
N ALA A 137 -8.56 -2.37 20.19
CA ALA A 137 -7.88 -2.34 21.49
C ALA A 137 -8.87 -2.14 22.65
N VAL A 138 -9.87 -1.27 22.46
CA VAL A 138 -10.93 -1.04 23.45
C VAL A 138 -11.78 -2.30 23.63
N GLN A 139 -12.14 -2.97 22.53
CA GLN A 139 -12.91 -4.22 22.59
C GLN A 139 -12.14 -5.31 23.36
N ALA A 140 -10.88 -5.57 23.00
CA ALA A 140 -10.03 -6.54 23.69
C ALA A 140 -9.86 -6.20 25.18
N ALA A 141 -9.62 -4.93 25.51
CA ALA A 141 -9.51 -4.48 26.91
C ALA A 141 -10.79 -4.74 27.72
N MET A 142 -11.97 -4.57 27.11
CA MET A 142 -13.25 -4.87 27.77
C MET A 142 -13.45 -6.37 27.99
N GLU A 143 -13.06 -7.21 27.03
CA GLU A 143 -13.17 -8.68 27.13
C GLU A 143 -12.23 -9.23 28.22
N GLU A 144 -11.00 -8.72 28.27
CA GLU A 144 -9.92 -9.29 29.10
C GLU A 144 -9.78 -8.64 30.48
N ASN A 145 -10.18 -7.37 30.65
CA ASN A 145 -9.94 -6.63 31.90
C ASN A 145 -11.21 -6.01 32.49
N VAL A 146 -11.56 -6.43 33.71
CA VAL A 146 -12.77 -5.97 34.41
C VAL A 146 -12.78 -4.46 34.68
N GLU A 147 -11.63 -3.80 34.77
CA GLU A 147 -11.57 -2.35 35.00
C GLU A 147 -12.19 -1.54 33.85
N PHE A 148 -12.12 -2.04 32.61
CA PHE A 148 -12.78 -1.45 31.44
C PHE A 148 -14.27 -1.80 31.38
N ARG A 149 -14.74 -2.78 32.15
CA ARG A 149 -16.16 -3.17 32.25
C ARG A 149 -16.90 -2.54 33.43
N ARG A 150 -16.20 -1.90 34.38
CA ARG A 150 -16.86 -1.24 35.51
C ARG A 150 -17.79 -0.14 35.02
N GLY A 151 -18.97 -0.06 35.63
CA GLY A 151 -19.94 0.99 35.32
C GLY A 151 -19.41 2.39 35.62
N LEU A 152 -19.87 3.36 34.83
CA LEU A 152 -19.60 4.78 35.07
C LEU A 152 -20.26 5.25 36.39
N PRO A 153 -19.72 6.29 37.05
CA PRO A 153 -20.41 6.93 38.17
C PRO A 153 -21.80 7.41 37.76
N ARG A 154 -22.84 7.13 38.54
CA ARG A 154 -24.24 7.46 38.18
C ARG A 154 -24.48 8.96 37.98
N ASP A 155 -23.66 9.77 38.62
CA ASP A 155 -23.73 11.22 38.71
C ASP A 155 -22.66 11.94 37.87
N PHE A 156 -21.97 11.23 36.96
CA PHE A 156 -20.89 11.85 36.16
C PHE A 156 -21.38 13.04 35.33
N MET A 157 -22.65 13.03 34.93
CA MET A 157 -23.29 14.12 34.19
C MET A 157 -23.40 15.42 35.00
N ASP A 158 -23.29 15.37 36.33
CA ASP A 158 -23.38 16.55 37.20
C ASP A 158 -22.06 17.36 37.25
N TYR A 159 -20.96 16.80 36.73
CA TYR A 159 -19.63 17.44 36.76
C TYR A 159 -18.79 17.28 35.48
N MET A 160 -19.27 16.50 34.50
CA MET A 160 -18.66 16.33 33.17
C MET A 160 -19.54 16.94 32.07
N GLY A 161 -18.95 17.20 30.90
CA GLY A 161 -19.65 17.84 29.77
C GLY A 161 -19.44 19.35 29.69
N ALA A 162 -19.90 19.95 28.58
CA ALA A 162 -19.61 21.35 28.23
C ALA A 162 -20.11 22.36 29.28
N GLN A 163 -21.31 22.13 29.84
CA GLN A 163 -21.90 23.00 30.88
C GLN A 163 -21.13 22.99 32.21
N HIS A 164 -20.23 22.02 32.41
CA HIS A 164 -19.41 21.85 33.61
C HIS A 164 -17.92 22.01 33.33
N SER A 165 -17.55 22.66 32.22
CA SER A 165 -16.16 22.86 31.80
C SER A 165 -15.29 23.55 32.86
N ASP A 166 -15.86 24.56 33.54
CA ASP A 166 -15.21 25.33 34.62
C ASP A 166 -15.49 24.78 36.04
N SER A 167 -16.11 23.60 36.15
CA SER A 167 -16.45 23.01 37.45
C SER A 167 -15.18 22.72 38.26
N LYS A 168 -15.18 23.15 39.52
CA LYS A 168 -14.11 22.88 40.51
C LYS A 168 -14.37 21.61 41.32
N ASP A 169 -15.35 20.80 40.93
CA ASP A 169 -15.62 19.54 41.58
C ASP A 169 -14.40 18.61 41.48
N PRO A 170 -13.83 18.14 42.60
CA PRO A 170 -12.67 17.25 42.56
C PRO A 170 -12.93 15.94 41.78
N ARG A 171 -14.20 15.51 41.67
CA ARG A 171 -14.61 14.34 40.88
C ARG A 171 -14.32 14.53 39.39
N ARG A 172 -14.40 15.75 38.87
CA ARG A 172 -14.03 16.07 37.47
C ARG A 172 -12.54 15.79 37.22
N THR A 173 -11.68 16.21 38.15
CA THR A 173 -10.24 15.96 38.06
C THR A 173 -9.94 14.46 38.11
N ALA A 174 -10.52 13.73 39.07
CA ALA A 174 -10.34 12.30 39.20
C ALA A 174 -10.87 11.52 37.97
N PHE A 175 -12.00 11.96 37.39
CA PHE A 175 -12.55 11.37 36.17
C PHE A 175 -11.60 11.53 34.99
N MET A 176 -11.05 12.74 34.78
CA MET A 176 -10.08 13.00 33.71
C MET A 176 -8.79 12.21 33.89
N GLU A 177 -8.28 12.08 35.11
CA GLU A 177 -7.12 11.24 35.41
C GLU A 177 -7.40 9.76 35.08
N LYS A 178 -8.57 9.25 35.47
CA LYS A 178 -8.98 7.88 35.15
C LYS A 178 -9.05 7.65 33.63
N VAL A 179 -9.62 8.58 32.86
CA VAL A 179 -9.65 8.49 31.39
C VAL A 179 -8.24 8.40 30.83
N ARG A 180 -7.31 9.28 31.24
CA ARG A 180 -5.93 9.26 30.76
C ARG A 180 -5.22 7.94 31.07
N VAL A 181 -5.38 7.42 32.28
CA VAL A 181 -4.77 6.14 32.69
C VAL A 181 -5.35 4.98 31.88
N LEU A 182 -6.66 4.94 31.66
CA LEU A 182 -7.29 3.89 30.86
C LEU A 182 -6.88 3.96 29.39
N VAL A 183 -6.84 5.16 28.79
CA VAL A 183 -6.36 5.37 27.42
C VAL A 183 -4.90 4.94 27.28
N ALA A 184 -4.03 5.32 28.23
CA ALA A 184 -2.63 4.91 28.21
C ALA A 184 -2.46 3.37 28.29
N ARG A 185 -3.35 2.68 29.01
CA ARG A 185 -3.35 1.21 29.10
C ARG A 185 -3.83 0.50 27.83
N LEU A 186 -4.56 1.18 26.95
CA LEU A 186 -5.04 0.58 25.68
C LEU A 186 -3.90 0.09 24.80
N GLY A 187 -2.71 0.70 24.89
CA GLY A 187 -1.53 0.23 24.15
C GLY A 187 -1.15 -1.22 24.44
N HIS A 188 -1.51 -1.78 25.60
CA HIS A 188 -1.26 -3.18 25.94
C HIS A 188 -2.18 -4.16 25.19
N PHE A 189 -3.39 -3.71 24.83
CA PHE A 189 -4.42 -4.53 24.20
C PHE A 189 -4.48 -4.30 22.68
N ALA A 190 -3.55 -3.51 22.13
CA ALA A 190 -3.56 -3.07 20.75
C ALA A 190 -3.11 -4.22 19.83
N PRO A 191 -3.97 -4.73 18.92
CA PRO A 191 -3.62 -5.83 18.02
C PRO A 191 -2.82 -5.29 16.81
N VAL A 192 -1.57 -4.87 17.07
CA VAL A 192 -0.71 -4.18 16.09
C VAL A 192 -0.51 -5.02 14.83
N ASP A 193 -0.19 -6.31 14.97
CA ASP A 193 0.06 -7.19 13.82
C ASP A 193 -1.18 -7.39 12.96
N ALA A 194 -2.36 -7.56 13.58
CA ALA A 194 -3.61 -7.71 12.85
C ALA A 194 -3.95 -6.46 12.02
N VAL A 195 -3.75 -5.26 12.59
CA VAL A 195 -3.94 -4.00 11.84
C VAL A 195 -2.89 -3.84 10.75
N ALA A 196 -1.65 -4.22 10.99
CA ALA A 196 -0.60 -4.23 9.98
C ALA A 196 -0.95 -5.16 8.81
N ASP A 197 -1.50 -6.35 9.09
CA ASP A 197 -1.97 -7.27 8.06
C ASP A 197 -3.17 -6.73 7.28
N GLN A 198 -4.11 -6.06 7.94
CA GLN A 198 -5.23 -5.41 7.24
C GLN A 198 -4.73 -4.30 6.31
N ARG A 199 -3.78 -3.47 6.74
CA ARG A 199 -3.18 -2.46 5.87
C ARG A 199 -2.35 -3.07 4.74
N ALA A 200 -1.65 -4.17 5.00
CA ALA A 200 -0.93 -4.91 3.97
C ALA A 200 -1.90 -5.52 2.95
N LYS A 201 -3.05 -6.04 3.39
CA LYS A 201 -4.14 -6.51 2.51
C LYS A 201 -4.68 -5.38 1.64
N ASP A 202 -4.97 -4.22 2.22
CA ASP A 202 -5.43 -3.06 1.47
C ASP A 202 -4.38 -2.63 0.43
N PHE A 203 -3.11 -2.59 0.82
CA PHE A 203 -2.01 -2.33 -0.12
C PHE A 203 -1.92 -3.36 -1.26
N ILE A 204 -2.14 -4.65 -0.98
CA ILE A 204 -2.22 -5.69 -2.03
C ILE A 204 -3.37 -5.41 -3.00
N HIS A 205 -4.51 -4.91 -2.52
CA HIS A 205 -5.63 -4.53 -3.38
C HIS A 205 -5.35 -3.27 -4.21
N ASP A 206 -4.67 -2.29 -3.62
CA ASP A 206 -4.30 -1.02 -4.26
C ASP A 206 -3.18 -1.18 -5.30
N SER A 207 -2.37 -2.22 -5.14
CA SER A 207 -1.16 -2.44 -5.93
C SER A 207 -1.45 -2.68 -7.41
N LEU A 208 -0.61 -2.08 -8.27
CA LEU A 208 -0.53 -2.48 -9.67
C LEU A 208 -0.06 -3.94 -9.78
N PRO A 209 -0.50 -4.70 -10.80
CA PRO A 209 0.01 -6.03 -11.03
C PRO A 209 1.51 -5.98 -11.36
N PRO A 210 2.27 -7.05 -11.03
CA PRO A 210 3.71 -7.08 -11.20
C PRO A 210 4.11 -7.04 -12.68
N VAL A 211 5.28 -6.45 -12.94
CA VAL A 211 5.93 -6.53 -14.25
C VAL A 211 7.07 -7.52 -14.16
N LEU A 212 6.94 -8.63 -14.90
CA LEU A 212 7.90 -9.71 -14.86
C LEU A 212 9.13 -9.41 -15.70
N THR A 213 10.30 -9.75 -15.17
CA THR A 213 11.52 -9.85 -15.97
C THR A 213 11.42 -11.01 -16.97
N ASP A 214 12.28 -11.01 -17.99
CA ASP A 214 12.34 -12.11 -18.96
C ASP A 214 12.61 -13.46 -18.28
N ARG A 215 13.47 -13.45 -17.25
CA ARG A 215 13.80 -14.64 -16.46
C ARG A 215 12.60 -15.13 -15.66
N GLU A 216 11.92 -14.25 -14.94
CA GLU A 216 10.73 -14.59 -14.15
C GLU A 216 9.62 -15.17 -15.03
N ARG A 217 9.38 -14.56 -16.19
CA ARG A 217 8.44 -15.09 -17.17
C ARG A 217 8.84 -16.50 -17.61
N ALA A 218 10.11 -16.71 -18.00
CA ALA A 218 10.58 -18.00 -18.51
C ALA A 218 10.57 -19.13 -17.46
N LEU A 219 10.60 -18.79 -16.17
CA LEU A 219 10.67 -19.74 -15.06
C LEU A 219 9.33 -19.96 -14.34
N SER A 220 8.26 -19.31 -14.79
CA SER A 220 6.92 -19.37 -14.20
C SER A 220 5.90 -19.93 -15.17
N VAL A 221 4.66 -20.10 -14.69
CA VAL A 221 3.52 -20.53 -15.51
C VAL A 221 3.32 -19.67 -16.76
N TYR A 222 3.70 -18.38 -16.71
CA TYR A 222 3.55 -17.44 -17.82
C TYR A 222 4.50 -17.70 -19.01
N GLY A 223 5.54 -18.51 -18.81
CA GLY A 223 6.50 -18.90 -19.84
C GLY A 223 6.37 -20.34 -20.31
N LEU A 224 5.38 -21.09 -19.83
CA LEU A 224 5.17 -22.47 -20.26
C LEU A 224 4.92 -22.52 -21.77
N PRO A 225 5.61 -23.39 -22.51
CA PRO A 225 5.49 -23.48 -23.97
C PRO A 225 4.23 -24.24 -24.42
N ILE A 226 3.18 -24.26 -23.60
CA ILE A 226 1.90 -24.89 -23.95
C ILE A 226 1.28 -24.09 -25.08
N ARG A 227 1.06 -24.75 -26.22
CA ARG A 227 0.50 -24.12 -27.42
C ARG A 227 -0.39 -25.09 -28.16
N TRP A 228 -1.30 -24.54 -28.97
CA TRP A 228 -2.11 -25.33 -29.88
C TRP A 228 -1.35 -25.57 -31.19
N GLU A 229 -1.05 -26.82 -31.52
CA GLU A 229 -0.35 -27.19 -32.75
C GLU A 229 -0.98 -28.45 -33.35
N ALA A 230 -1.12 -28.49 -34.68
CA ALA A 230 -1.65 -29.65 -35.41
C ALA A 230 -3.02 -30.20 -34.92
N GLY A 231 -3.83 -29.39 -34.24
CA GLY A 231 -5.15 -29.78 -33.75
C GLY A 231 -5.18 -30.35 -32.32
N GLU A 232 -4.04 -30.30 -31.61
CA GLU A 232 -3.93 -30.75 -30.22
C GLU A 232 -3.05 -29.79 -29.39
N PRO A 233 -3.22 -29.77 -28.04
CA PRO A 233 -2.31 -29.01 -27.19
C PRO A 233 -0.99 -29.78 -27.02
N VAL A 234 0.13 -29.13 -27.33
CA VAL A 234 1.48 -29.67 -27.16
C VAL A 234 2.14 -29.12 -25.89
N ASN A 235 3.17 -29.80 -25.38
CA ASN A 235 3.91 -29.45 -24.15
C ASN A 235 3.06 -29.43 -22.87
N VAL A 236 1.98 -30.22 -22.84
CA VAL A 236 1.09 -30.36 -21.69
C VAL A 236 1.68 -31.33 -20.66
N GLY A 237 1.40 -31.11 -19.37
CA GLY A 237 1.61 -32.12 -18.33
C GLY A 237 2.96 -32.08 -17.62
N ALA A 238 3.72 -30.99 -17.75
CA ALA A 238 4.87 -30.76 -16.88
C ALA A 238 4.36 -30.49 -15.45
N GLN A 239 4.78 -31.33 -14.50
CA GLN A 239 4.34 -31.27 -13.11
C GLN A 239 5.52 -30.97 -12.19
N LEU A 240 5.22 -30.28 -11.09
CA LEU A 240 6.15 -30.14 -9.98
C LEU A 240 6.41 -31.51 -9.34
N THR A 241 7.63 -31.68 -8.85
CA THR A 241 8.07 -32.84 -8.09
C THR A 241 8.69 -32.38 -6.78
N THR A 242 8.91 -33.29 -5.83
CA THR A 242 9.60 -32.99 -4.57
C THR A 242 11.02 -32.46 -4.77
N GLU A 243 11.65 -32.77 -5.91
CA GLU A 243 12.98 -32.28 -6.27
C GLU A 243 12.97 -30.89 -6.89
N THR A 244 11.80 -30.35 -7.21
CA THR A 244 11.71 -29.04 -7.85
C THR A 244 12.07 -27.95 -6.84
N GLU A 245 13.01 -27.10 -7.23
CA GLU A 245 13.42 -25.93 -6.45
C GLU A 245 12.56 -24.73 -6.85
N VAL A 246 11.91 -24.10 -5.87
CA VAL A 246 10.94 -23.02 -6.05
C VAL A 246 11.21 -21.84 -5.11
N HIS A 247 10.74 -20.65 -5.50
CA HIS A 247 10.56 -19.51 -4.59
C HIS A 247 9.40 -18.63 -5.11
N MET A 248 8.93 -17.68 -4.29
CA MET A 248 7.88 -16.72 -4.69
C MET A 248 8.27 -15.98 -5.97
N LEU A 249 7.31 -15.71 -6.85
CA LEU A 249 7.59 -15.07 -8.15
C LEU A 249 8.29 -13.71 -7.99
N GLN A 250 7.82 -12.89 -7.05
CA GLN A 250 8.40 -11.61 -6.60
C GLN A 250 8.10 -11.42 -5.10
N ASP A 251 8.76 -10.47 -4.43
CA ASP A 251 8.62 -10.25 -2.97
C ASP A 251 7.29 -9.56 -2.62
N GLY A 252 6.99 -8.43 -3.28
CA GLY A 252 5.81 -7.60 -2.99
C GLY A 252 4.45 -8.05 -3.56
N ILE A 253 4.27 -9.32 -3.95
CA ILE A 253 3.05 -9.76 -4.66
C ILE A 253 2.01 -10.48 -3.82
N ALA A 254 2.35 -10.88 -2.58
CA ALA A 254 1.45 -11.68 -1.76
C ALA A 254 1.55 -11.38 -0.26
N ARG A 255 0.44 -11.52 0.46
CA ARG A 255 0.37 -11.37 1.92
C ARG A 255 -0.54 -12.43 2.52
N LEU A 256 -0.03 -13.16 3.52
CA LEU A 256 -0.82 -14.09 4.33
C LEU A 256 -1.51 -13.31 5.46
N VAL A 257 -2.82 -13.48 5.62
CA VAL A 257 -3.66 -12.73 6.57
C VAL A 257 -4.62 -13.68 7.28
N GLY A 258 -4.72 -13.57 8.61
CA GLY A 258 -5.69 -14.31 9.40
C GLY A 258 -7.02 -13.56 9.55
N GLU A 259 -8.13 -14.17 9.12
CA GLU A 259 -9.47 -13.58 9.20
C GLU A 259 -10.49 -14.64 9.62
N GLY A 260 -11.27 -14.38 10.69
CA GLY A 260 -12.33 -15.28 11.13
C GLY A 260 -11.88 -16.69 11.55
N GLY A 261 -10.60 -16.85 11.92
CA GLY A 261 -10.01 -18.16 12.24
C GLY A 261 -9.50 -18.96 11.02
N HIS A 262 -9.53 -18.36 9.83
CA HIS A 262 -8.99 -18.90 8.59
C HIS A 262 -7.76 -18.11 8.15
N LEU A 263 -6.91 -18.69 7.30
CA LEU A 263 -5.76 -18.02 6.69
C LEU A 263 -6.02 -17.80 5.20
N PHE A 264 -5.80 -16.58 4.73
CA PHE A 264 -5.96 -16.19 3.34
C PHE A 264 -4.67 -15.59 2.80
N LEU A 265 -4.22 -16.09 1.64
CA LEU A 265 -3.13 -15.50 0.87
C LEU A 265 -3.72 -14.54 -0.16
N TYR A 266 -3.63 -13.24 0.12
CA TYR A 266 -4.00 -12.19 -0.83
C TYR A 266 -2.86 -11.93 -1.82
N TYR A 267 -3.17 -11.58 -3.07
CA TYR A 267 -2.14 -11.38 -4.11
C TYR A 267 -2.47 -10.33 -5.17
N THR A 268 -1.43 -9.84 -5.85
CA THR A 268 -1.51 -8.77 -6.85
C THR A 268 -1.48 -9.24 -8.31
N VAL A 269 -1.11 -10.49 -8.58
CA VAL A 269 -0.80 -10.99 -9.94
C VAL A 269 -1.97 -10.92 -10.93
N GLU A 270 -3.20 -10.88 -10.42
CA GLU A 270 -4.42 -10.77 -11.21
C GLU A 270 -5.07 -9.37 -11.07
N ASN A 271 -4.41 -8.39 -10.43
CA ASN A 271 -4.94 -7.03 -10.33
C ASN A 271 -5.01 -6.35 -11.70
N SER A 272 -5.92 -5.38 -11.80
CA SER A 272 -6.00 -4.51 -12.98
C SER A 272 -4.97 -3.38 -12.91
N ARG A 273 -4.59 -2.87 -14.09
CA ARG A 273 -3.83 -1.60 -14.23
C ARG A 273 -4.71 -0.35 -14.07
N VAL A 274 -5.96 -0.53 -13.63
CA VAL A 274 -6.94 0.49 -13.28
C VAL A 274 -7.29 0.25 -11.81
N TYR A 275 -7.15 1.30 -11.00
CA TYR A 275 -7.36 1.24 -9.55
C TYR A 275 -8.75 0.67 -9.21
N HIS A 276 -8.75 -0.37 -8.37
CA HIS A 276 -9.95 -1.07 -7.87
C HIS A 276 -10.97 -1.48 -8.93
N LEU A 277 -10.53 -1.72 -10.17
CA LEU A 277 -11.42 -2.30 -11.18
C LEU A 277 -11.82 -3.74 -10.84
N GLU A 278 -10.93 -4.44 -10.14
CA GLU A 278 -11.12 -5.80 -9.65
C GLU A 278 -11.31 -5.78 -8.14
N GLU A 279 -12.11 -6.72 -7.63
CA GLU A 279 -12.22 -7.00 -6.20
C GLU A 279 -10.92 -7.62 -5.65
N PRO A 280 -10.69 -7.56 -4.31
CA PRO A 280 -9.56 -8.23 -3.69
C PRO A 280 -9.54 -9.74 -4.00
N LYS A 281 -8.35 -10.26 -4.32
CA LYS A 281 -8.14 -11.65 -4.72
C LYS A 281 -7.36 -12.39 -3.66
N CYS A 282 -7.84 -13.57 -3.27
CA CYS A 282 -7.18 -14.42 -2.29
C CYS A 282 -7.35 -15.91 -2.59
N LEU A 283 -6.54 -16.71 -1.89
CA LEU A 283 -6.63 -18.17 -1.81
C LEU A 283 -6.69 -18.53 -0.33
N GLU A 284 -7.54 -19.49 0.06
CA GLU A 284 -7.50 -20.03 1.42
C GLU A 284 -6.26 -20.93 1.57
N ILE A 285 -5.52 -20.74 2.67
CA ILE A 285 -4.38 -21.58 3.06
C ILE A 285 -4.82 -22.41 4.25
N TYR A 286 -4.74 -23.72 4.12
CA TYR A 286 -5.10 -24.62 5.21
C TYR A 286 -4.03 -24.64 6.30
N PRO A 287 -4.40 -24.90 7.56
CA PRO A 287 -3.44 -24.90 8.68
C PRO A 287 -2.21 -25.79 8.47
N GLN A 288 -2.36 -26.92 7.77
CA GLN A 288 -1.27 -27.87 7.47
C GLN A 288 -0.24 -27.32 6.47
N GLN A 289 -0.58 -26.23 5.78
CA GLN A 289 0.25 -25.58 4.75
C GLN A 289 0.77 -24.21 5.21
N ALA A 290 0.36 -23.73 6.39
CA ALA A 290 0.65 -22.37 6.86
C ALA A 290 2.15 -22.12 7.03
N ASP A 291 2.86 -23.02 7.73
CA ASP A 291 4.30 -22.89 7.97
C ASP A 291 5.10 -22.89 6.66
N ALA A 292 4.67 -23.70 5.68
CA ALA A 292 5.29 -23.75 4.36
C ALA A 292 5.06 -22.46 3.56
N MET A 293 3.85 -21.88 3.65
CA MET A 293 3.56 -20.60 3.03
C MET A 293 4.37 -19.46 3.67
N GLU A 294 4.48 -19.43 5.00
CA GLU A 294 5.31 -18.45 5.70
C GLU A 294 6.79 -18.56 5.32
N LEU A 295 7.31 -19.80 5.21
CA LEU A 295 8.68 -20.04 4.76
C LEU A 295 8.90 -19.46 3.36
N LEU A 296 8.02 -19.76 2.40
CA LEU A 296 8.15 -19.27 1.02
C LEU A 296 8.13 -17.74 0.94
N LEU A 297 7.26 -17.07 1.71
CA LEU A 297 7.19 -15.61 1.74
C LEU A 297 8.46 -14.99 2.35
N ARG A 298 9.00 -15.56 3.43
CA ARG A 298 10.14 -14.98 4.17
C ARG A 298 11.51 -15.30 3.56
N SER A 299 11.61 -16.35 2.76
CA SER A 299 12.87 -16.84 2.20
C SER A 299 13.18 -16.31 0.80
N TYR A 300 12.29 -15.52 0.18
CA TYR A 300 12.56 -14.92 -1.12
C TYR A 300 13.91 -14.14 -1.12
N PRO A 301 14.77 -14.27 -2.14
CA PRO A 301 14.64 -15.08 -3.37
C PRO A 301 15.35 -16.45 -3.30
N GLU A 302 15.57 -17.00 -2.10
CA GLU A 302 16.25 -18.28 -1.91
C GLU A 302 15.38 -19.44 -2.40
N PHE A 303 15.96 -20.33 -3.21
CA PHE A 303 15.28 -21.53 -3.68
C PHE A 303 15.13 -22.57 -2.57
N VAL A 304 13.93 -23.11 -2.45
CA VAL A 304 13.59 -24.21 -1.54
C VAL A 304 13.10 -25.40 -2.36
N ARG A 305 13.57 -26.62 -2.08
CA ARG A 305 13.02 -27.82 -2.72
C ARG A 305 11.62 -28.08 -2.19
N VAL A 306 10.67 -28.43 -3.07
CA VAL A 306 9.28 -28.72 -2.67
C VAL A 306 9.22 -29.81 -1.59
N GLY A 307 10.07 -30.83 -1.67
CA GLY A 307 10.17 -31.90 -0.67
C GLY A 307 10.66 -31.46 0.72
N ASP A 308 11.26 -30.28 0.82
CA ASP A 308 11.79 -29.70 2.06
C ASP A 308 10.82 -28.66 2.66
N LEU A 309 9.64 -28.45 2.05
CA LEU A 309 8.59 -27.60 2.61
C LEU A 309 8.01 -28.20 3.91
N PRO A 310 7.84 -27.41 4.98
CA PRO A 310 7.32 -27.88 6.26
C PRO A 310 5.80 -28.11 6.18
N CYS A 311 5.40 -29.22 5.58
CA CYS A 311 4.04 -29.74 5.59
C CYS A 311 4.02 -31.16 6.20
N ASP A 312 2.84 -31.63 6.60
CA ASP A 312 2.67 -32.97 7.19
C ASP A 312 2.88 -34.12 6.19
N SER A 313 2.61 -33.88 4.91
CA SER A 313 2.67 -34.90 3.86
C SER A 313 3.24 -34.39 2.54
N VAL A 314 3.75 -35.31 1.72
CA VAL A 314 4.21 -35.01 0.34
C VAL A 314 3.06 -34.50 -0.53
N GLU A 315 1.83 -34.95 -0.27
CA GLU A 315 0.63 -34.47 -0.95
C GLU A 315 0.41 -32.98 -0.67
N ASP A 316 0.55 -32.55 0.58
CA ASP A 316 0.39 -31.13 0.96
C ASP A 316 1.49 -30.25 0.36
N GLN A 317 2.74 -30.74 0.31
CA GLN A 317 3.87 -30.06 -0.32
C GLN A 317 3.62 -29.81 -1.82
N LEU A 318 3.26 -30.87 -2.55
CA LEU A 318 2.99 -30.80 -3.98
C LEU A 318 1.74 -29.97 -4.28
N SER A 319 0.68 -30.14 -3.49
CA SER A 319 -0.58 -29.40 -3.64
C SER A 319 -0.38 -27.90 -3.47
N LEU A 320 0.30 -27.47 -2.40
CA LEU A 320 0.63 -26.06 -2.15
C LEU A 320 1.47 -25.49 -3.30
N ALA A 321 2.59 -26.14 -3.62
CA ALA A 321 3.50 -25.63 -4.64
C ALA A 321 2.83 -25.54 -6.04
N THR A 322 2.00 -26.53 -6.38
CA THR A 322 1.27 -26.55 -7.66
C THR A 322 0.21 -25.46 -7.71
N MET A 323 -0.58 -25.31 -6.64
CA MET A 323 -1.60 -24.26 -6.54
C MET A 323 -0.99 -22.85 -6.67
N LEU A 324 0.13 -22.58 -6.00
CA LEU A 324 0.83 -21.30 -6.12
C LEU A 324 1.44 -21.10 -7.50
N TYR A 325 2.04 -22.14 -8.10
CA TYR A 325 2.62 -22.06 -9.43
C TYR A 325 1.56 -21.81 -10.51
N ASP A 326 0.45 -22.54 -10.49
CA ASP A 326 -0.66 -22.39 -11.44
C ASP A 326 -1.31 -21.02 -11.34
N LYS A 327 -1.34 -20.44 -10.13
CA LYS A 327 -1.78 -19.07 -9.88
C LYS A 327 -0.78 -17.99 -10.31
N GLY A 328 0.43 -18.38 -10.72
CA GLY A 328 1.49 -17.45 -11.09
C GLY A 328 2.09 -16.72 -9.89
N LEU A 329 2.09 -17.34 -8.70
CA LEU A 329 2.70 -16.80 -7.49
C LEU A 329 4.09 -17.39 -7.22
N LEU A 330 4.48 -18.42 -7.97
CA LEU A 330 5.70 -19.17 -7.76
C LEU A 330 6.49 -19.28 -9.07
N LEU A 331 7.81 -19.35 -8.96
CA LEU A 331 8.69 -19.70 -10.06
C LEU A 331 9.61 -20.87 -9.70
N THR A 332 10.18 -21.50 -10.71
CA THR A 332 11.01 -22.70 -10.61
C THR A 332 12.46 -22.38 -11.00
N LYS A 333 13.44 -23.10 -10.43
CA LYS A 333 14.86 -22.85 -10.75
C LYS A 333 15.22 -23.11 -12.21
N MET A 334 14.52 -24.06 -12.82
CA MET A 334 14.62 -24.43 -14.24
C MET A 334 13.21 -24.54 -14.82
N PRO A 335 12.98 -24.23 -16.11
CA PRO A 335 11.67 -24.37 -16.73
C PRO A 335 11.13 -25.80 -16.58
N LEU A 336 9.86 -25.93 -16.19
CA LEU A 336 9.22 -27.25 -16.04
C LEU A 336 9.03 -27.99 -17.37
N ALA A 337 8.89 -27.23 -18.46
CA ALA A 337 8.81 -27.77 -19.80
C ALA A 337 9.84 -27.06 -20.69
N LEU A 338 10.54 -27.85 -21.51
CA LEU A 338 11.40 -27.36 -22.57
C LEU A 338 10.67 -27.54 -23.91
N ASN A 339 10.96 -26.66 -24.88
CA ASN A 339 10.46 -26.76 -26.25
C ASN A 339 11.07 -27.93 -27.03
#